data_AF-A0A6A7SH33-F1
#
_entry.id   AF-A0A6A7SH33-F1
#
_cell.length_a   1.000
_cell.length_b   1.000
_cell.length_c   1.000
_cell.angle_alpha   90.00
_cell.angle_beta   90.00
_cell.angle_gamma   90.00
#
_symmetry.space_group_name_H-M   'P 1'
#
loop_
_entity.id
_entity.type
_entity.pdbx_description
1 polymer ?
#
loop_
_entity_poly.entity_id
_entity_poly.type
_entity_poly.pdbx_seq_one_letter_code
_entity_poly.pdbx_strand_id
1 'polypeptide(L)'
;MEQWDHGGGFSLEASIRIGAHNRSGLERLLRYCARPPFAADRLEEIDAQRLIYPLPKPSMDGKTQIILSPLELIDRIAALVPPPRQHRHRYYGVLAPNSPLRPAVTALAPHPEAPEPETPAAEAAAHDSRRHPLHVALRQRNVLTLT
;
A
#
# COMPACT_ATOMS: atom_id res chain seq x y z
N MET A 1 13.13 -29.83 1.12
CA MET A 1 13.03 -28.39 1.42
C MET A 1 13.78 -27.68 0.32
N GLU A 2 13.09 -27.02 -0.60
CA GLU A 2 13.75 -26.35 -1.73
C GLU A 2 14.59 -25.17 -1.23
N GLN A 3 15.85 -25.15 -1.63
CA GLN A 3 16.83 -24.13 -1.27
C GLN A 3 16.73 -23.00 -2.30
N TRP A 4 16.15 -21.87 -1.90
CA TRP A 4 16.10 -20.69 -2.77
C TRP A 4 17.47 -20.01 -2.77
N ASP A 5 18.08 -19.94 -3.95
CA ASP A 5 19.43 -19.39 -4.21
C ASP A 5 19.54 -17.86 -4.00
N HIS A 6 18.50 -17.23 -3.45
CA HIS A 6 18.36 -15.78 -3.32
C HIS A 6 18.23 -15.32 -1.86
N GLY A 7 18.81 -16.06 -0.89
CA GLY A 7 18.95 -15.60 0.50
C GLY A 7 17.65 -15.16 1.19
N GLY A 8 16.49 -15.68 0.75
CA GLY A 8 15.17 -15.33 1.28
C GLY A 8 14.53 -14.05 0.70
N GLY A 9 15.03 -13.53 -0.43
CA GLY A 9 14.40 -12.45 -1.19
C GLY A 9 13.48 -12.92 -2.33
N PHE A 10 12.79 -11.97 -2.96
CA PHE A 10 12.03 -12.19 -4.20
C PHE A 10 12.77 -11.59 -5.39
N SER A 11 12.78 -12.29 -6.53
CA SER A 11 13.28 -11.74 -7.80
C SER A 11 12.22 -10.80 -8.39
N LEU A 12 12.56 -9.51 -8.47
CA LEU A 12 11.68 -8.49 -9.06
C LEU A 12 12.24 -8.08 -10.42
N GLU A 13 11.42 -8.21 -11.46
CA GLU A 13 11.70 -7.72 -12.80
C GLU A 13 11.58 -6.17 -12.78
N ALA A 14 12.72 -5.48 -12.88
CA ALA A 14 12.80 -4.02 -12.71
C ALA A 14 13.10 -3.27 -14.02
N SER A 15 13.01 -3.90 -15.19
CA SER A 15 13.22 -3.22 -16.48
C SER A 15 12.09 -2.24 -16.81
N ILE A 16 10.88 -2.48 -16.29
CA ILE A 16 9.74 -1.59 -16.48
C ILE A 16 9.85 -0.41 -15.50
N ARG A 17 10.14 0.77 -16.04
CA ARG A 17 10.19 2.05 -15.31
C ARG A 17 9.25 3.08 -15.91
N ILE A 18 8.57 3.85 -15.06
CA ILE A 18 7.72 4.96 -15.48
C ILE A 18 8.40 6.27 -15.05
N GLY A 19 8.92 7.01 -16.02
CA GLY A 19 9.51 8.33 -15.77
C GLY A 19 8.44 9.39 -15.45
N ALA A 20 8.81 10.45 -14.72
CA ALA A 20 7.88 11.49 -14.27
C ALA A 20 7.08 12.15 -15.41
N HIS A 21 7.65 12.26 -16.61
CA HIS A 21 7.01 12.86 -17.78
C HIS A 21 6.32 11.85 -18.71
N ASN A 22 6.36 10.55 -18.39
CA ASN A 22 5.72 9.51 -19.19
C ASN A 22 4.21 9.42 -18.85
N ARG A 23 3.41 10.28 -19.51
CA ARG A 23 1.97 10.37 -19.28
C ARG A 23 1.22 9.06 -19.59
N SER A 24 1.58 8.38 -20.67
CA SER A 24 0.94 7.10 -21.04
C SER A 24 1.30 5.98 -20.05
N GLY A 25 2.53 5.95 -19.55
CA GLY A 25 2.94 5.02 -18.50
C GLY A 25 2.19 5.26 -17.18
N LEU A 26 2.06 6.52 -16.76
CA LEU A 26 1.27 6.88 -15.58
C LEU A 26 -0.20 6.53 -15.74
N GLU A 27 -0.79 6.78 -16.90
CA GLU A 27 -2.17 6.39 -17.19
C GLU A 27 -2.37 4.88 -17.08
N ARG A 28 -1.44 4.08 -17.63
CA ARG A 28 -1.47 2.62 -17.51
C ARG A 28 -1.40 2.17 -16.05
N LEU A 29 -0.55 2.81 -15.24
CA LEU A 29 -0.45 2.53 -13.81
C LEU A 29 -1.75 2.86 -13.08
N LEU A 30 -2.36 4.02 -13.37
CA LEU A 30 -3.63 4.41 -12.76
C LEU A 30 -4.76 3.45 -13.15
N ARG A 31 -4.85 3.06 -14.42
CA ARG A 31 -5.82 2.05 -14.88
C ARG A 31 -5.59 0.70 -14.20
N TYR A 32 -4.34 0.32 -13.95
CA TYR A 32 -4.00 -0.89 -13.22
C TYR A 32 -4.46 -0.81 -11.75
N CYS A 33 -4.16 0.28 -11.05
CA CYS A 33 -4.58 0.48 -9.66
C CYS A 33 -6.10 0.56 -9.49
N ALA A 34 -6.81 1.10 -10.49
CA ALA A 34 -8.26 1.21 -10.49
C ALA A 34 -8.97 -0.09 -10.95
N ARG A 35 -8.22 -1.12 -11.39
CA ARG A 35 -8.83 -2.36 -11.86
C ARG A 35 -9.54 -3.07 -10.69
N PRO A 36 -10.83 -3.40 -10.82
CA PRO A 36 -11.54 -4.10 -9.76
C PRO A 36 -10.93 -5.51 -9.53
N PRO A 37 -11.03 -6.05 -8.31
CA PRO A 37 -10.53 -7.40 -7.99
C PRO A 37 -11.36 -8.53 -8.62
N PHE A 38 -12.40 -8.21 -9.39
CA PHE A 38 -13.28 -9.14 -10.10
C PHE A 38 -13.52 -8.66 -11.54
N ALA A 39 -14.05 -9.54 -12.40
CA ALA A 39 -14.41 -9.18 -13.76
C ALA A 39 -15.75 -8.44 -13.77
N ALA A 40 -15.71 -7.09 -13.83
CA ALA A 40 -16.91 -6.26 -13.82
C ALA A 40 -17.93 -6.64 -14.90
N ASP A 41 -17.46 -7.01 -16.10
CA ASP A 41 -18.31 -7.40 -17.23
C ASP A 41 -19.16 -8.67 -16.98
N ARG A 42 -18.88 -9.42 -15.90
CA ARG A 42 -19.63 -10.61 -15.51
C ARG A 42 -20.65 -10.37 -14.41
N LEU A 43 -20.64 -9.19 -13.80
CA LEU A 43 -21.59 -8.87 -12.74
C LEU A 43 -22.90 -8.44 -13.40
N GLU A 44 -23.95 -9.24 -13.22
CA GLU A 44 -25.27 -8.99 -13.78
C GLU A 44 -26.25 -8.65 -12.66
N GLU A 45 -27.05 -7.60 -12.84
CA GLU A 45 -28.15 -7.26 -11.93
C GLU A 45 -29.43 -7.95 -12.40
N ILE A 46 -30.04 -8.77 -11.54
CA ILE A 46 -31.37 -9.33 -11.81
C ILE A 46 -32.43 -8.31 -11.39
N ASP A 47 -32.27 -7.79 -10.17
CA ASP A 47 -33.14 -6.82 -9.53
C ASP A 47 -32.36 -6.08 -8.42
N ALA A 48 -33.02 -5.11 -7.78
CA ALA A 48 -32.41 -4.25 -6.78
C ALA A 48 -31.86 -4.98 -5.54
N GLN A 49 -32.20 -6.25 -5.33
CA GLN A 49 -31.74 -7.05 -4.18
C GLN A 49 -30.86 -8.23 -4.58
N ARG A 50 -30.70 -8.51 -5.88
CA ARG A 50 -30.03 -9.71 -6.37
C ARG A 50 -29.12 -9.43 -7.56
N LEU A 51 -27.85 -9.76 -7.36
CA LEU A 51 -26.78 -9.77 -8.35
C LEU A 51 -26.36 -11.21 -8.65
N ILE A 52 -26.08 -11.50 -9.92
CA ILE A 52 -25.48 -12.76 -10.38
C ILE A 52 -24.03 -12.50 -10.78
N TYR A 53 -23.16 -13.42 -10.38
CA TYR A 53 -21.79 -13.50 -10.87
C TYR A 53 -21.49 -14.90 -11.42
N PRO A 54 -21.45 -15.09 -12.75
CA PRO A 54 -21.08 -16.35 -13.40
C PRO A 54 -19.60 -16.66 -13.17
N LEU A 55 -19.31 -17.86 -12.65
CA LEU A 55 -17.94 -18.32 -12.46
C LEU A 55 -17.37 -18.83 -13.80
N PRO A 56 -16.06 -18.59 -14.07
CA PRO A 56 -15.40 -19.14 -15.26
C PRO A 56 -15.30 -20.68 -15.23
N LYS A 57 -15.29 -21.26 -14.02
CA LYS A 57 -15.18 -22.69 -13.78
C LYS A 57 -16.20 -23.06 -12.71
N PRO A 58 -16.80 -24.26 -12.78
CA PRO A 58 -17.69 -24.72 -11.72
C PRO A 58 -16.94 -24.80 -10.39
N SER A 59 -17.63 -24.45 -9.31
CA SER A 59 -17.14 -24.68 -7.95
C SER A 59 -17.00 -26.18 -7.67
N MET A 60 -16.35 -26.55 -6.56
CA MET A 60 -16.29 -27.95 -6.11
C MET A 60 -17.69 -28.55 -5.91
N ASP A 61 -18.66 -27.72 -5.51
CA ASP A 61 -20.07 -28.11 -5.36
C ASP A 61 -20.85 -28.13 -6.69
N GLY A 62 -20.19 -27.94 -7.84
CA GLY A 62 -20.82 -27.86 -9.17
C GLY A 62 -21.52 -26.53 -9.48
N LYS A 63 -21.55 -25.57 -8.54
CA LYS A 63 -22.16 -24.24 -8.75
C LYS A 63 -21.42 -23.46 -9.84
N THR A 64 -22.17 -22.96 -10.81
CA THR A 64 -21.65 -22.17 -11.95
C THR A 64 -21.87 -20.67 -11.80
N GLN A 65 -22.68 -20.24 -10.84
CA GLN A 65 -22.97 -18.83 -10.56
C GLN A 65 -23.04 -18.56 -9.05
N ILE A 66 -22.72 -17.34 -8.66
CA ILE A 66 -22.91 -16.81 -7.31
C ILE A 66 -24.08 -15.82 -7.35
N ILE A 67 -25.04 -15.98 -6.45
CA ILE A 67 -26.11 -15.00 -6.24
C ILE A 67 -25.78 -14.25 -4.96
N LEU A 68 -25.81 -12.92 -5.02
CA LEU A 68 -25.42 -12.02 -3.95
C LEU A 68 -26.45 -10.90 -3.82
N SER A 69 -26.69 -10.39 -2.62
CA SER A 69 -27.25 -9.04 -2.50
C SER A 69 -26.20 -7.96 -2.78
N PRO A 70 -26.59 -6.72 -3.13
CA PRO A 70 -25.65 -5.61 -3.28
C PRO A 70 -24.80 -5.37 -2.03
N LEU A 71 -25.36 -5.54 -0.82
CA LEU A 71 -24.63 -5.39 0.43
C LEU A 71 -23.62 -6.53 0.65
N GLU A 72 -23.99 -7.78 0.33
CA GLU A 72 -23.06 -8.91 0.42
C GLU A 72 -21.87 -8.75 -0.55
N LEU A 73 -22.10 -8.16 -1.72
CA LEU A 73 -21.01 -7.83 -2.65
C LEU A 73 -20.05 -6.82 -2.01
N ILE A 74 -20.57 -5.73 -1.43
CA ILE A 74 -19.76 -4.70 -0.76
C ILE A 74 -18.99 -5.32 0.42
N ASP A 75 -19.65 -6.14 1.25
CA ASP A 75 -19.02 -6.79 2.39
C ASP A 75 -17.84 -7.68 1.96
N ARG A 76 -18.01 -8.45 0.88
CA ARG A 76 -16.93 -9.30 0.32
C ARG A 76 -15.78 -8.47 -0.24
N ILE A 77 -16.06 -7.33 -0.88
CA ILE A 77 -15.02 -6.42 -1.36
C ILE A 77 -14.31 -5.77 -0.17
N ALA A 78 -15.05 -5.33 0.85
CA ALA A 78 -14.51 -4.72 2.05
C ALA A 78 -13.60 -5.69 2.84
N ALA A 79 -13.88 -6.99 2.81
CA ALA A 79 -13.03 -8.02 3.41
C ALA A 79 -11.62 -8.10 2.78
N LEU A 80 -11.42 -7.59 1.56
CA LEU A 80 -10.09 -7.49 0.94
C LEU A 80 -9.26 -6.34 1.50
N VAL A 81 -9.91 -5.36 2.16
CA VAL A 81 -9.22 -4.25 2.81
C VAL A 81 -8.63 -4.78 4.11
N PRO A 82 -7.30 -4.77 4.27
CA PRO A 82 -6.70 -5.29 5.49
C PRO A 82 -7.05 -4.41 6.70
N PRO A 83 -7.11 -5.02 7.88
CA PRO A 83 -7.47 -4.34 9.11
C PRO A 83 -6.48 -3.21 9.44
N PRO A 84 -6.95 -2.17 10.14
CA PRO A 84 -6.12 -1.02 10.48
C PRO A 84 -4.96 -1.44 11.40
N ARG A 85 -3.88 -0.63 11.38
CA ARG A 85 -2.72 -0.76 12.28
C ARG A 85 -1.86 -2.01 12.08
N GLN A 86 -1.96 -2.68 10.92
CA GLN A 86 -1.05 -3.75 10.53
C GLN A 86 0.00 -3.27 9.53
N HIS A 87 1.25 -3.71 9.70
CA HIS A 87 2.34 -3.42 8.77
C HIS A 87 2.11 -4.16 7.45
N ARG A 88 1.60 -3.45 6.44
CA ARG A 88 1.37 -4.00 5.09
C ARG A 88 2.64 -4.13 4.26
N HIS A 89 3.64 -3.30 4.55
CA HIS A 89 4.91 -3.30 3.84
C HIS A 89 5.91 -4.12 4.64
N ARG A 90 6.34 -5.24 4.06
CA ARG A 90 7.52 -5.98 4.52
C ARG A 90 8.62 -5.76 3.52
N TYR A 91 9.74 -5.23 3.99
CA TYR A 91 10.94 -5.07 3.17
C TYR A 91 11.73 -6.37 3.16
N TYR A 92 12.35 -6.66 2.01
CA TYR A 92 13.14 -7.86 1.79
C TYR A 92 14.54 -7.49 1.28
N GLY A 93 15.48 -8.43 1.39
CA GLY A 93 16.86 -8.26 0.93
C GLY A 93 17.60 -7.14 1.65
N VAL A 94 18.21 -6.24 0.87
CA VAL A 94 19.02 -5.12 1.37
C VAL A 94 18.19 -4.15 2.24
N LEU A 95 16.91 -4.00 1.93
CA LEU A 95 16.00 -3.10 2.65
C LEU A 95 15.34 -3.75 3.86
N ALA A 96 15.54 -5.06 4.09
CA ALA A 96 14.92 -5.77 5.20
C ALA A 96 15.36 -5.20 6.57
N PRO A 97 14.46 -5.19 7.57
CA PRO A 97 14.85 -4.91 8.95
C PRO A 97 15.84 -6.01 9.38
N ASN A 98 17.06 -5.62 9.75
CA ASN A 98 18.19 -6.51 10.06
C ASN A 98 18.89 -7.19 8.85
N SER A 99 18.90 -6.57 7.67
CA SER A 99 19.75 -7.05 6.57
C SER A 99 21.24 -7.04 6.95
N PRO A 100 22.02 -8.12 6.68
CA PRO A 100 23.45 -8.15 6.97
C PRO A 100 24.24 -7.10 6.16
N LEU A 101 23.67 -6.61 5.05
CA LEU A 101 24.24 -5.56 4.21
C LEU A 101 23.91 -4.15 4.71
N ARG A 102 23.13 -4.01 5.78
CA ARG A 102 22.74 -2.71 6.33
C ARG A 102 23.94 -1.81 6.67
N PRO A 103 25.04 -2.29 7.31
CA PRO A 103 26.20 -1.46 7.59
C PRO A 103 26.81 -0.84 6.32
N ALA A 104 26.93 -1.63 5.24
CA ALA A 104 27.49 -1.17 3.96
C ALA A 104 26.59 -0.14 3.28
N VAL A 105 25.27 -0.32 3.33
CA VAL A 105 24.30 0.64 2.78
C VAL A 105 24.31 1.95 3.55
N THR A 106 24.33 1.88 4.89
CA THR A 106 24.33 3.09 5.74
C THR A 106 25.63 3.87 5.64
N ALA A 107 26.76 3.22 5.35
CA ALA A 107 28.04 3.90 5.16
C ALA A 107 28.04 4.83 3.93
N LEU A 108 27.22 4.52 2.91
CA LEU A 108 27.06 5.32 1.69
C LEU A 108 25.93 6.37 1.82
N ALA A 109 25.13 6.30 2.89
CA ALA A 109 24.09 7.29 3.10
C ALA A 109 24.73 8.64 3.43
N PRO A 110 24.32 9.75 2.78
CA PRO A 110 24.77 11.06 3.20
C PRO A 110 24.43 11.27 4.67
N HIS A 111 25.39 11.79 5.44
CA HIS A 111 25.15 12.17 6.83
C HIS A 111 23.97 13.15 6.84
N PRO A 112 23.00 13.03 7.76
CA PRO A 112 22.00 14.07 7.91
C PRO A 112 22.77 15.37 8.15
N GLU A 113 22.70 16.28 7.17
CA GLU A 113 23.16 17.64 7.35
C GLU A 113 22.40 18.15 8.58
N ALA A 114 23.15 18.57 9.60
CA ALA A 114 22.54 19.14 10.79
C ALA A 114 21.58 20.24 10.32
N PRO A 115 20.35 20.33 10.85
CA PRO A 115 19.46 21.41 10.46
C PRO A 115 20.23 22.71 10.66
N GLU A 116 20.50 23.44 9.57
CA GLU A 116 21.06 24.77 9.67
C GLU A 116 20.16 25.56 10.64
N PRO A 117 20.74 26.32 11.58
CA PRO A 117 19.93 27.08 12.52
C PRO A 117 19.05 28.04 11.73
N GLU A 118 17.75 27.76 11.70
CA GLU A 118 16.75 28.66 11.13
C GLU A 118 16.90 30.02 11.83
N THR A 119 17.37 31.00 11.08
CA THR A 119 17.37 32.39 11.50
C THR A 119 15.91 32.83 11.56
N PRO A 120 15.40 33.36 12.68
CA PRO A 120 13.99 33.67 12.76
C PRO A 120 13.66 34.96 12.00
N ALA A 121 12.57 34.86 11.24
CA ALA A 121 11.56 35.88 10.96
C ALA A 121 11.55 36.62 9.60
N ALA A 122 10.38 36.45 8.95
CA ALA A 122 9.55 37.48 8.32
C ALA A 122 9.84 37.87 6.86
N GLU A 123 9.20 37.18 5.90
CA GLU A 123 8.11 37.73 5.07
C GLU A 123 7.68 36.72 3.99
N ALA A 124 6.49 36.13 4.15
CA ALA A 124 5.59 35.71 3.06
C ALA A 124 4.27 35.20 3.64
N ALA A 125 3.59 36.07 4.39
CA ALA A 125 2.18 35.88 4.66
C ALA A 125 1.40 36.18 3.37
N ALA A 126 1.06 35.14 2.59
CA ALA A 126 -0.16 35.04 1.77
C ALA A 126 -0.07 33.87 0.77
N HIS A 127 -0.50 32.66 1.15
CA HIS A 127 -1.51 31.90 0.38
C HIS A 127 -1.94 30.60 1.08
N ASP A 128 -3.25 30.42 1.15
CA ASP A 128 -4.02 29.17 1.32
C ASP A 128 -4.28 28.63 2.75
N SER A 129 -5.28 29.23 3.38
CA SER A 129 -5.91 28.85 4.65
C SER A 129 -6.81 27.61 4.56
N ARG A 130 -6.34 26.47 4.02
CA ARG A 130 -7.11 25.20 3.98
C ARG A 130 -6.35 23.92 4.33
N ARG A 131 -5.23 24.00 5.02
CA ARG A 131 -4.60 22.80 5.62
C ARG A 131 -4.86 22.75 7.11
N HIS A 132 -5.88 21.99 7.51
CA HIS A 132 -6.08 21.57 8.90
C HIS A 132 -4.92 20.64 9.31
N PRO A 133 -4.10 20.96 10.32
CA PRO A 133 -3.09 20.04 10.82
C PRO A 133 -3.71 19.09 11.85
N LEU A 134 -3.74 17.80 11.54
CA LEU A 134 -3.94 16.76 12.56
C LEU A 134 -2.71 16.74 13.47
N HIS A 135 -2.79 17.43 14.60
CA HIS A 135 -1.85 17.31 15.70
C HIS A 135 -1.89 15.88 16.26
N VAL A 136 -0.86 15.07 16.00
CA VAL A 136 -0.54 13.91 16.84
C VAL A 136 0.58 14.33 17.78
N ALA A 137 0.18 14.88 18.92
CA ALA A 137 1.08 15.13 20.05
C ALA A 137 1.42 13.79 20.73
N LEU A 138 2.58 13.21 20.40
CA LEU A 138 3.17 12.13 21.19
C LEU A 138 3.90 12.74 22.38
N ARG A 139 3.18 12.86 23.49
CA ARG A 139 3.74 13.24 24.79
C ARG A 139 4.57 12.06 25.32
N GLN A 140 5.88 12.16 25.18
CA GLN A 140 6.82 11.32 25.90
C GLN A 140 6.69 11.58 27.39
N ARG A 141 6.43 10.54 28.18
CA ARG A 141 6.77 10.51 29.61
C ARG A 141 7.58 9.26 29.89
N ASN A 142 8.88 9.50 29.89
CA ASN A 142 9.89 8.64 30.47
C ASN A 142 9.89 8.90 31.98
N VAL A 143 9.63 7.89 32.82
CA VAL A 143 10.08 7.89 34.22
C VAL A 143 10.50 6.48 34.57
N LEU A 144 11.82 6.33 34.67
CA LEU A 144 12.52 5.26 35.39
C LEU A 144 12.28 5.43 36.88
N THR A 145 12.08 4.31 37.60
CA THR A 145 12.67 4.16 38.93
C THR A 145 12.90 2.68 39.21
N LEU A 146 14.18 2.35 39.40
CA LEU A 146 14.65 1.14 40.07
C LEU A 146 14.24 1.18 41.55
N THR A 147 13.91 0.01 42.10
CA THR A 147 14.49 -0.57 43.33
C THR A 147 14.19 -2.05 43.34
#